data_AF-A0A349EB75-F1
#
_entry.id   AF-A0A349EB75-F1
#
_cell.length_a   1.000
_cell.length_b   1.000
_cell.length_c   1.000
_cell.angle_alpha   90.00
_cell.angle_beta   90.00
_cell.angle_gamma   90.00
#
_symmetry.space_group_name_H-M   'P 1'
#
loop_
_entity.id
_entity.type
_entity.pdbx_description
1 polymer ?
#
loop_
_entity_poly.entity_id
_entity_poly.type
_entity_poly.pdbx_seq_one_letter_code
_entity_poly.pdbx_strand_id
1 'polypeptide(L)'
;MIKKALLLVMSVVLMGCLVTVDSDSRPLQTVWNESDVSRLQLGESNQDWVSTSFGNPITKLSYADGTEIWKYRNRSEKDTEVGLFLVFSVDVEEERTETLSIEFTDGVVTNYWIEEDRF
;
A
#
# COMPACT_ATOMS: atom_id res chain seq x y z
N MET A 1 -54.64 0.19 14.39
CA MET A 1 -53.57 0.94 13.71
C MET A 1 -52.17 0.41 14.04
N ILE A 2 -51.87 0.02 15.29
CA ILE A 2 -50.57 -0.52 15.73
C ILE A 2 -50.08 -1.76 14.95
N LYS A 3 -50.98 -2.67 14.57
CA LYS A 3 -50.64 -3.87 13.78
C LYS A 3 -50.11 -3.55 12.37
N LYS A 4 -50.58 -2.46 11.77
CA LYS A 4 -50.12 -2.00 10.44
C LYS A 4 -48.77 -1.30 10.52
N ALA A 5 -48.52 -0.57 11.61
CA ALA A 5 -47.21 0.03 11.89
C ALA A 5 -46.14 -1.05 12.10
N LEU A 6 -46.47 -2.14 12.82
CA LEU A 6 -45.55 -3.26 13.05
C LEU A 6 -45.13 -3.97 11.75
N LEU A 7 -46.09 -4.20 10.83
CA LEU A 7 -45.83 -4.79 9.52
C LEU A 7 -44.93 -3.89 8.65
N LEU A 8 -45.15 -2.57 8.70
CA LEU A 8 -44.36 -1.61 7.93
C LEU A 8 -42.91 -1.54 8.43
N VAL A 9 -42.71 -1.57 9.75
CA VAL A 9 -41.36 -1.65 10.35
C VAL A 9 -40.66 -2.96 9.95
N MET A 10 -41.36 -4.09 9.95
CA MET A 10 -40.79 -5.39 9.57
C MET A 10 -40.37 -5.46 8.10
N SER A 11 -41.12 -4.85 7.18
CA SER A 11 -40.72 -4.76 5.76
C SER A 11 -39.49 -3.88 5.55
N VAL A 12 -39.29 -2.82 6.34
CA VAL A 12 -38.10 -1.96 6.24
C VAL A 12 -36.84 -2.69 6.70
N VAL A 13 -36.93 -3.53 7.74
CA VAL A 13 -35.79 -4.33 8.23
C VAL A 13 -35.41 -5.44 7.22
N LEU A 14 -36.38 -5.98 6.48
CA LEU A 14 -36.14 -6.99 5.44
C LEU A 14 -35.55 -6.44 4.13
N MET A 15 -35.49 -5.11 3.97
CA MET A 15 -34.81 -4.46 2.83
C MET A 15 -33.35 -4.09 3.12
N GLY A 16 -32.78 -4.59 4.21
CA GLY A 16 -31.32 -4.56 4.39
C GLY A 16 -30.67 -5.42 3.31
N CYS A 17 -30.09 -4.78 2.28
CA CYS A 17 -29.21 -5.47 1.35
C CYS A 17 -28.04 -6.04 2.14
N LEU A 18 -27.90 -7.37 2.13
CA LEU A 18 -26.71 -8.02 2.64
C LEU A 18 -25.59 -7.79 1.62
N VAL A 19 -24.68 -6.88 1.97
CA VAL A 19 -23.46 -6.59 1.22
C VAL A 19 -22.31 -7.29 1.93
N THR A 20 -21.57 -8.11 1.19
CA THR A 20 -20.32 -8.70 1.67
C THR A 20 -19.17 -8.04 0.92
N VAL A 21 -18.12 -7.67 1.65
CA VAL A 21 -16.87 -7.19 1.08
C VAL A 21 -15.78 -8.10 1.61
N ASP A 22 -15.13 -8.81 0.71
CA ASP A 22 -13.92 -9.56 0.99
C ASP A 22 -12.77 -8.88 0.26
N SER A 23 -11.64 -8.71 0.93
CA SER A 23 -10.49 -8.02 0.36
C SER A 23 -9.21 -8.71 0.79
N ASP A 24 -8.51 -9.27 -0.19
CA ASP A 24 -7.24 -9.93 -0.02
C ASP A 24 -6.14 -9.09 -0.65
N SER A 25 -4.98 -9.01 -0.01
CA SER A 25 -3.79 -8.42 -0.60
C SER A 25 -2.65 -9.43 -0.58
N ARG A 26 -2.02 -9.61 -1.74
CA ARG A 26 -0.96 -10.59 -1.95
C ARG A 26 0.32 -9.85 -2.34
N PRO A 27 1.39 -9.97 -1.53
CA PRO A 27 2.68 -9.40 -1.90
C PRO A 27 3.29 -10.23 -3.05
N LEU A 28 3.55 -9.59 -4.18
CA LEU A 28 4.29 -10.20 -5.30
C LEU A 28 5.80 -10.07 -5.09
N GLN A 29 6.23 -8.90 -4.61
CA GLN A 29 7.63 -8.60 -4.29
C GLN A 29 7.68 -7.60 -3.13
N THR A 30 8.42 -7.95 -2.07
CA THR A 30 8.62 -7.10 -0.91
C THR A 30 10.11 -7.00 -0.62
N VAL A 31 10.69 -5.84 -0.95
CA VAL A 31 12.10 -5.51 -0.75
C VAL A 31 12.28 -4.70 0.54
N TRP A 32 11.30 -3.90 0.91
CA TRP A 32 11.30 -3.08 2.12
C TRP A 32 9.95 -3.17 2.83
N ASN A 33 9.90 -2.84 4.12
CA ASN A 33 8.65 -2.68 4.85
C ASN A 33 8.65 -1.37 5.64
N GLU A 34 7.49 -0.92 6.10
CA GLU A 34 7.35 0.32 6.87
C GLU A 34 8.21 0.32 8.14
N SER A 35 8.43 -0.84 8.77
CA SER A 35 9.24 -0.94 9.97
C SER A 35 10.72 -0.67 9.69
N ASP A 36 11.25 -1.08 8.54
CA ASP A 36 12.62 -0.80 8.12
C ASP A 36 12.80 0.68 7.80
N VAL A 37 11.82 1.28 7.12
CA VAL A 37 11.78 2.72 6.84
C VAL A 37 11.68 3.53 8.15
N SER A 38 10.92 3.08 9.13
CA SER A 38 10.81 3.78 10.42
C SER A 38 12.11 3.85 11.22
N ARG A 39 13.07 2.96 10.95
CA ARG A 39 14.40 2.97 11.57
C ARG A 39 15.39 3.88 10.86
N LEU A 40 15.06 4.37 9.66
CA LEU A 40 15.92 5.23 8.88
C LEU A 40 15.94 6.63 9.50
N GLN A 41 17.14 7.13 9.78
CA GLN A 41 17.36 8.40 10.46
C GLN A 41 18.07 9.37 9.53
N LEU A 42 17.42 10.50 9.26
CA LEU A 42 17.97 11.58 8.44
C LEU A 42 19.22 12.16 9.13
N GLY A 43 20.32 12.30 8.39
CA GLY A 43 21.58 12.84 8.88
C GLY A 43 22.45 11.85 9.69
N GLU A 44 21.94 10.66 10.03
CA GLU A 44 22.69 9.64 10.77
C GLU A 44 22.86 8.33 9.99
N SER A 45 21.80 7.86 9.32
CA SER A 45 21.86 6.68 8.47
C SER A 45 22.73 6.96 7.24
N ASN A 46 23.64 6.05 6.93
CA ASN A 46 24.54 6.14 5.78
C ASN A 46 24.23 5.07 4.72
N GLN A 47 24.91 5.14 3.59
CA GLN A 47 24.75 4.18 2.50
C GLN A 47 24.97 2.71 2.92
N ASP A 48 25.95 2.45 3.79
CA ASP A 48 26.21 1.09 4.30
C ASP A 48 25.03 0.55 5.10
N TRP A 49 24.46 1.38 5.97
CA TRP A 49 23.27 1.02 6.76
C TRP A 49 22.06 0.74 5.85
N VAL A 50 21.84 1.58 4.84
CA VAL A 50 20.74 1.41 3.88
C VAL A 50 20.94 0.12 3.06
N SER A 51 22.15 -0.11 2.54
CA SER A 51 22.43 -1.32 1.76
C SER A 51 22.30 -2.60 2.60
N THR A 52 22.63 -2.55 3.89
CA THR A 52 22.47 -3.67 4.83
C THR A 52 21.01 -3.90 5.20
N SER A 53 20.23 -2.84 5.36
CA SER A 53 18.83 -2.92 5.80
C SER A 53 17.88 -3.30 4.68
N PHE A 54 18.09 -2.76 3.47
CA PHE A 54 17.17 -2.90 2.33
C PHE A 54 17.76 -3.74 1.18
N GLY A 55 19.05 -4.09 1.25
CA GLY A 55 19.75 -4.77 0.16
C GLY A 55 20.09 -3.84 -1.00
N ASN A 56 20.22 -4.44 -2.19
CA ASN A 56 20.58 -3.72 -3.40
C ASN A 56 19.36 -2.97 -3.96
N PRO A 57 19.50 -1.67 -4.28
CA PRO A 57 18.44 -0.92 -4.93
C PRO A 57 18.24 -1.39 -6.38
N ILE A 58 17.03 -1.20 -6.89
CA ILE A 58 16.70 -1.47 -8.30
C ILE A 58 17.29 -0.41 -9.22
N THR A 59 17.55 0.79 -8.70
CA THR A 59 18.11 1.91 -9.45
C THR A 59 18.94 2.78 -8.52
N LYS A 60 20.11 3.19 -9.00
CA LYS A 60 20.93 4.24 -8.39
C LYS A 60 21.08 5.38 -9.38
N LEU A 61 20.71 6.58 -8.96
CA LEU A 61 20.88 7.81 -9.72
C LEU A 61 21.93 8.65 -9.00
N SER A 62 23.02 9.00 -9.67
CA SER A 62 24.04 9.91 -9.11
C SER A 62 24.05 11.21 -9.91
N TYR A 63 24.00 12.34 -9.22
CA TYR A 63 23.93 13.67 -9.80
C TYR A 63 25.28 14.39 -9.67
N ALA A 64 25.50 15.42 -10.48
CA ALA A 64 26.78 16.14 -10.56
C ALA A 64 27.10 16.98 -9.31
N ASP A 65 26.11 17.27 -8.49
CA ASP A 65 26.21 17.98 -7.21
C ASP A 65 26.62 17.06 -6.05
N GLY A 66 26.82 15.77 -6.30
CA GLY A 66 27.16 14.78 -5.28
C GLY A 66 25.94 14.13 -4.61
N THR A 67 24.73 14.48 -5.03
CA THR A 67 23.50 13.84 -4.57
C THR A 67 23.37 12.45 -5.21
N GLU A 68 22.97 11.46 -4.43
CA GLU A 68 22.61 10.14 -4.93
C GLU A 68 21.18 9.77 -4.50
N ILE A 69 20.40 9.19 -5.41
CA ILE A 69 19.06 8.67 -5.10
C ILE A 69 19.05 7.18 -5.39
N TRP A 70 18.77 6.38 -4.37
CA TRP A 70 18.59 4.95 -4.49
C TRP A 70 17.10 4.62 -4.43
N LYS A 71 16.63 3.79 -5.37
CA LYS A 71 15.23 3.40 -5.47
C LYS A 71 15.03 1.92 -5.16
N TYR A 72 14.01 1.61 -4.39
CA TYR A 72 13.58 0.28 -4.01
C TYR A 72 12.09 0.13 -4.35
N ARG A 73 11.68 -1.03 -4.87
CA ARG A 73 10.29 -1.24 -5.32
C ARG A 73 9.67 -2.45 -4.65
N ASN A 74 8.47 -2.25 -4.12
CA ASN A 74 7.55 -3.30 -3.72
C ASN A 74 6.41 -3.38 -4.73
N ARG A 75 5.89 -4.60 -4.93
CA ARG A 75 4.73 -4.87 -5.77
C ARG A 75 3.76 -5.76 -5.02
N SER A 76 2.49 -5.38 -4.99
CA SER A 76 1.42 -6.17 -4.41
C SER A 76 0.19 -6.15 -5.31
N GLU A 77 -0.55 -7.24 -5.31
CA GLU A 77 -1.88 -7.31 -5.93
C GLU A 77 -2.92 -7.22 -4.83
N LYS A 78 -4.03 -6.54 -5.12
CA LYS A 78 -5.17 -6.43 -4.22
C LYS A 78 -6.42 -6.85 -4.97
N ASP A 79 -7.02 -7.92 -4.48
CA ASP A 79 -8.27 -8.48 -4.97
C ASP A 79 -9.38 -8.04 -4.01
N THR A 80 -10.43 -7.42 -4.54
CA THR A 80 -11.60 -7.03 -3.76
C THR A 80 -12.85 -7.61 -4.40
N GLU A 81 -13.51 -8.50 -3.67
CA GLU A 81 -14.78 -9.10 -4.08
C GLU A 81 -15.93 -8.42 -3.33
N VAL A 82 -16.85 -7.82 -4.08
CA VAL A 82 -18.07 -7.21 -3.55
C VAL A 82 -19.28 -8.03 -3.96
N GLY A 83 -19.91 -8.68 -2.98
CA GLY A 83 -21.14 -9.44 -3.14
C GLY A 83 -22.36 -8.61 -2.76
N LEU A 84 -23.31 -8.49 -3.68
CA LEU A 84 -24.65 -7.95 -3.43
C LEU A 84 -25.66 -9.10 -3.54
N PHE A 85 -26.08 -9.61 -2.38
CA PHE A 85 -27.11 -10.64 -2.20
C PHE A 85 -27.08 -11.75 -3.27
N LEU A 86 -26.07 -12.64 -3.31
CA LEU A 86 -25.96 -13.86 -4.16
C LEU A 86 -26.30 -13.75 -5.68
N VAL A 87 -26.70 -12.60 -6.19
CA VAL A 87 -27.18 -12.39 -7.56
C VAL A 87 -26.10 -11.66 -8.36
N PHE A 88 -25.35 -10.77 -7.72
CA PHE A 88 -24.25 -10.05 -8.35
C PHE A 88 -23.00 -10.12 -7.47
N SER A 89 -21.91 -10.61 -8.05
CA SER A 89 -20.54 -10.44 -7.56
C SER A 89 -19.80 -9.51 -8.50
N VAL A 90 -18.99 -8.61 -7.94
CA VAL A 90 -18.07 -7.76 -8.69
C VAL A 90 -16.68 -7.99 -8.13
N ASP A 91 -15.79 -8.46 -9.01
CA ASP A 91 -14.37 -8.64 -8.73
C ASP A 91 -13.62 -7.40 -9.21
N VAL A 92 -12.80 -6.83 -8.33
CA VAL A 92 -11.91 -5.72 -8.65
C VAL A 92 -10.49 -6.16 -8.34
N GLU A 93 -9.69 -6.32 -9.39
CA GLU A 93 -8.24 -6.55 -9.30
C GLU A 93 -7.53 -5.21 -9.41
N GLU A 94 -6.64 -4.92 -8.46
CA GLU A 94 -5.84 -3.70 -8.43
C GLU A 94 -4.36 -4.06 -8.20
N GLU A 95 -3.49 -3.57 -9.08
CA GLU A 95 -2.05 -3.73 -8.89
C GLU A 95 -1.48 -2.49 -8.21
N ARG A 96 -0.75 -2.70 -7.11
CA ARG A 96 -0.10 -1.66 -6.33
C ARG A 96 1.41 -1.77 -6.45
N THR A 97 2.03 -0.69 -6.89
CA THR A 97 3.48 -0.56 -6.92
C THR A 97 3.90 0.56 -5.98
N GLU A 98 4.74 0.24 -5.01
CA GLU A 98 5.30 1.23 -4.09
C GLU A 98 6.79 1.38 -4.34
N THR A 99 7.25 2.60 -4.61
CA THR A 99 8.67 2.91 -4.82
C THR A 99 9.18 3.79 -3.67
N LEU A 100 10.07 3.22 -2.85
CA LEU A 100 10.84 3.96 -1.85
C LEU A 100 12.07 4.56 -2.53
N SER A 101 12.17 5.89 -2.48
CA SER A 101 13.35 6.63 -2.92
C SER A 101 14.07 7.19 -1.70
N ILE A 102 15.36 6.92 -1.58
CA ILE A 102 16.24 7.41 -0.50
C ILE A 102 17.30 8.30 -1.13
N GLU A 103 17.38 9.53 -0.67
CA GLU A 103 18.35 10.52 -1.11
C GLU A 103 19.53 10.58 -0.14
N PHE A 104 20.72 10.64 -0.72
CA PHE A 104 21.98 10.81 -0.02
C PHE A 104 22.67 12.07 -0.51
N THR A 105 23.31 12.78 0.42
CA THR A 105 24.31 13.80 0.12
C THR A 105 25.53 13.47 0.97
N ASP A 106 26.71 13.48 0.34
CA ASP A 106 27.97 13.12 1.01
C ASP A 106 27.93 11.73 1.71
N GLY A 107 27.13 10.79 1.17
CA GLY A 107 27.01 9.42 1.68
C GLY A 107 26.07 9.23 2.88
N VAL A 108 25.40 10.30 3.32
CA VAL A 108 24.44 10.29 4.44
C VAL A 108 23.04 10.54 3.92
N VAL A 109 22.05 9.88 4.50
CA VAL A 109 20.65 10.04 4.10
C VAL A 109 20.17 11.45 4.46
N THR A 110 19.78 12.23 3.46
CA THR A 110 19.24 13.58 3.63
C THR A 110 17.73 13.60 3.56
N ASN A 111 17.14 12.71 2.77
CA ASN A 111 15.70 12.66 2.56
C ASN A 111 15.25 11.26 2.12
N TYR A 112 13.95 10.98 2.23
CA TYR A 112 13.31 9.83 1.60
C TYR A 112 11.83 10.12 1.33
N TRP A 113 11.27 9.45 0.33
CA TRP A 113 9.84 9.49 0.04
C TRP A 113 9.38 8.17 -0.55
N ILE A 114 8.08 7.90 -0.42
CA ILE A 114 7.42 6.71 -0.95
C ILE A 114 6.39 7.17 -1.97
N GLU A 115 6.49 6.64 -3.18
CA GLU A 115 5.54 6.87 -4.27
C GLU A 115 4.68 5.62 -4.42
N GLU A 116 3.35 5.77 -4.39
CA GLU A 116 2.38 4.69 -4.62
C GLU A 116 1.70 4.91 -5.97
N ASP A 117 1.85 3.95 -6.88
CA ASP A 117 1.11 3.87 -8.14
C ASP A 117 0.09 2.73 -8.06
N ARG A 118 -1.14 3.01 -8.48
CA ARG A 118 -2.26 2.06 -8.51
C ARG A 118 -2.74 1.90 -9.95
N PHE A 119 -2.80 0.67 -10.43
CA PHE A 119 -3.18 0.32 -11.81
C PHE A 119 -4.40 -0.59 -11.83
#